data_AF-A0A6A6BAQ0-F1
#
_entry.id   AF-A0A6A6BAQ0-F1
#
_cell.length_a   1.000
_cell.length_b   1.000
_cell.length_c   1.000
_cell.angle_alpha   90.00
_cell.angle_beta   90.00
_cell.angle_gamma   90.00
#
_symmetry.space_group_name_H-M   'P 1'
#
loop_
_entity.id
_entity.type
_entity.pdbx_description
1 polymer ?
#
loop_
_entity_poly.entity_id
_entity_poly.type
_entity_poly.pdbx_seq_one_letter_code
_entity_poly.pdbx_strand_id
1 'polypeptide(L)'
;MNPTEPAPYTPTADAVHVVRTLFVQGLGLPVELADLIIEAAGYYPTVFNARSESATDGMDVSTRWSRRSTVAFLYLISDPIPRAREGELVKIKSVKFHTTSRDQGWASQGSYGTYNGSSSWFETSIFRPVPGAPDELDLDQNRHRCMQSFFHEPEDAAPHLQTAGWNFVEHDGKHLWKVQYNIVAGQYFVEHDVEWRPNEEPAEEVPGKGDGKGFIGALEPGDRVGLWARALYPGWSNRIRDARMEIAYSV
;
A
#
# COMPACT_ATOMS: atom_id res chain seq x y z
N MET A 1 8.51 20.67 25.09
CA MET A 1 8.73 19.98 23.81
C MET A 1 9.46 18.70 24.12
N ASN A 2 8.81 17.56 23.98
CA ASN A 2 9.51 16.28 24.07
C ASN A 2 10.50 16.20 22.90
N PRO A 3 11.74 15.73 23.11
CA PRO A 3 12.63 15.45 22.00
C PRO A 3 11.95 14.39 21.14
N THR A 4 11.67 14.72 19.89
CA THR A 4 11.24 13.77 18.87
C THR A 4 12.29 12.67 18.81
N GLU A 5 11.91 11.44 19.16
CA GLU A 5 12.75 10.28 18.90
C GLU A 5 13.20 10.31 17.43
N PRO A 6 14.48 10.05 17.15
CA PRO A 6 14.93 9.96 15.77
C PRO A 6 14.11 8.87 15.07
N ALA A 7 13.65 9.17 13.85
CA ALA A 7 12.94 8.19 13.04
C ALA A 7 13.77 6.90 12.95
N PRO A 8 13.13 5.72 13.06
CA PRO A 8 13.85 4.46 12.97
C PRO A 8 14.67 4.42 11.66
N TYR A 9 15.93 4.03 11.76
CA TYR A 9 16.79 3.92 10.59
C TYR A 9 16.32 2.76 9.70
N THR A 10 16.00 3.06 8.45
CA THR A 10 15.66 2.06 7.43
C THR A 10 16.93 1.64 6.69
N PRO A 11 17.42 0.40 6.83
CA PRO A 11 18.63 -0.03 6.13
C PRO A 11 18.39 -0.20 4.63
N THR A 12 19.46 -0.11 3.84
CA THR A 12 19.45 -0.58 2.45
C THR A 12 19.74 -2.08 2.42
N ALA A 13 19.47 -2.75 1.29
CA ALA A 13 19.84 -4.16 1.11
C ALA A 13 21.35 -4.37 1.34
N ASP A 14 22.20 -3.50 0.77
CA ASP A 14 23.65 -3.53 0.98
C ASP A 14 24.04 -3.36 2.45
N ALA A 15 23.35 -2.50 3.20
CA ALA A 15 23.61 -2.34 4.62
C ALA A 15 23.30 -3.63 5.39
N VAL A 16 22.21 -4.34 5.03
CA VAL A 16 21.90 -5.65 5.63
C VAL A 16 22.96 -6.69 5.29
N HIS A 17 23.44 -6.74 4.03
CA HIS A 17 24.54 -7.63 3.63
C HIS A 17 25.83 -7.35 4.39
N VAL A 18 26.18 -6.07 4.57
CA VAL A 18 27.35 -5.66 5.36
C VAL A 18 27.19 -6.11 6.81
N VAL A 19 26.04 -5.88 7.44
CA VAL A 19 25.78 -6.32 8.81
C VAL A 19 25.86 -7.84 8.95
N ARG A 20 25.26 -8.61 8.03
CA ARG A 20 25.38 -10.07 7.99
C ARG A 20 26.85 -10.50 7.88
N THR A 21 27.61 -9.85 7.00
CA THR A 21 29.06 -10.13 6.83
C THR A 21 29.85 -9.83 8.10
N LEU A 22 29.55 -8.72 8.79
CA LEU A 22 30.20 -8.37 10.06
C LEU A 22 29.90 -9.40 11.16
N PHE A 23 28.68 -9.91 11.23
CA PHE A 23 28.32 -10.97 12.17
C PHE A 23 29.05 -12.29 11.86
N VAL A 24 29.05 -12.71 10.60
CA VAL A 24 29.63 -13.99 10.21
C VAL A 24 31.16 -13.95 10.21
N GLN A 25 31.77 -12.99 9.50
CA GLN A 25 33.22 -12.91 9.33
C GLN A 25 33.91 -12.12 10.44
N GLY A 26 33.27 -11.06 10.94
CA GLY A 26 33.84 -10.20 11.98
C GLY A 26 33.72 -10.81 13.38
N LEU A 27 32.56 -11.40 13.71
CA LEU A 27 32.29 -11.99 15.02
C LEU A 27 32.34 -13.53 15.05
N GLY A 28 32.48 -14.18 13.89
CA GLY A 28 32.54 -15.63 13.79
C GLY A 28 31.21 -16.33 14.07
N LEU A 29 30.07 -15.63 13.95
CA LEU A 29 28.77 -16.23 14.16
C LEU A 29 28.40 -17.17 13.00
N PRO A 30 27.81 -18.35 13.28
CA PRO A 30 27.09 -19.10 12.26
C PRO A 30 26.05 -18.21 11.56
N VAL A 31 25.87 -18.41 10.25
CA VAL A 31 24.97 -17.58 9.43
C VAL A 31 23.54 -17.58 9.96
N GLU A 32 23.10 -18.71 10.52
CA GLU A 32 21.78 -18.87 11.11
C GLU A 32 21.59 -17.97 12.33
N LEU A 33 22.63 -17.78 13.15
CA LEU A 33 22.57 -16.86 14.29
C LEU A 33 22.59 -15.40 13.84
N ALA A 34 23.36 -15.07 12.80
CA ALA A 34 23.35 -13.74 12.22
C ALA A 34 21.95 -13.38 11.70
N ASP A 35 21.29 -14.31 11.00
CA ASP A 35 19.94 -14.13 10.47
C ASP A 35 18.89 -14.00 11.58
N LEU A 36 19.00 -14.79 12.66
CA LEU A 36 18.12 -14.65 13.82
C LEU A 36 18.25 -13.28 14.49
N ILE A 37 19.46 -12.71 14.56
CA ILE A 37 19.68 -11.37 15.12
C ILE A 37 19.06 -10.30 14.22
N ILE A 38 19.27 -10.38 12.91
CA ILE A 38 18.68 -9.45 11.93
C ILE A 38 17.15 -9.51 11.99
N GLU A 39 16.58 -10.73 12.06
CA GLU A 39 15.15 -10.96 12.20
C GLU A 39 14.60 -10.36 13.49
N ALA A 40 15.23 -10.65 14.63
CA ALA A 40 14.80 -10.16 15.93
C ALA A 40 14.91 -8.63 16.05
N ALA A 41 15.86 -8.01 15.35
CA ALA A 41 16.01 -6.56 15.29
C ALA A 41 15.02 -5.88 14.33
N GLY A 42 14.30 -6.65 13.50
CA GLY A 42 13.47 -6.08 12.42
C GLY A 42 14.29 -5.28 11.41
N TYR A 43 15.57 -5.63 11.22
CA TYR A 43 16.51 -4.83 10.43
C TYR A 43 16.40 -5.20 8.95
N TYR A 44 15.34 -4.70 8.31
CA TYR A 44 14.97 -5.03 6.93
C TYR A 44 15.07 -3.83 6.00
N PRO A 45 15.56 -4.01 4.76
CA PRO A 45 15.32 -3.01 3.74
C PRO A 45 13.82 -2.84 3.50
N THR A 46 13.46 -1.60 3.16
CA THR A 46 12.06 -1.21 2.97
C THR A 46 11.92 -0.39 1.69
N VAL A 47 10.98 -0.80 0.82
CA VAL A 47 10.51 0.06 -0.26
C VAL A 47 9.56 1.09 0.35
N PHE A 48 9.86 2.38 0.15
CA PHE A 48 9.07 3.48 0.70
C PHE A 48 8.54 4.36 -0.42
N ASN A 49 7.23 4.56 -0.47
CA ASN A 49 6.58 5.48 -1.38
C ASN A 49 5.57 6.32 -0.63
N ALA A 50 5.51 7.62 -0.95
CA ALA A 50 4.58 8.55 -0.34
C ALA A 50 4.05 9.52 -1.38
N ARG A 51 2.79 9.93 -1.18
CA ARG A 51 2.16 11.01 -1.91
C ARG A 51 1.46 11.91 -0.92
N SER A 52 1.65 13.21 -1.05
CA SER A 52 1.01 14.23 -0.24
C SER A 52 0.46 15.32 -1.12
N GLU A 53 -0.72 15.81 -0.78
CA GLU A 53 -1.37 16.93 -1.43
C GLU A 53 -1.12 18.22 -0.66
N SER A 54 -1.38 19.37 -1.29
CA SER A 54 -1.32 20.65 -0.60
C SER A 54 -2.29 20.67 0.59
N ALA A 55 -1.89 21.33 1.68
CA ALA A 55 -2.70 21.43 2.91
C ALA A 55 -4.10 22.04 2.66
N THR A 56 -4.26 22.87 1.63
CA THR A 56 -5.53 23.50 1.23
C THR A 56 -6.37 22.65 0.27
N ASP A 57 -5.71 21.84 -0.56
CA ASP A 57 -6.29 21.10 -1.67
C ASP A 57 -6.00 19.61 -1.53
N GLY A 58 -6.56 18.98 -0.48
CA GLY A 58 -6.59 17.52 -0.45
C GLY A 58 -7.30 16.97 -1.69
N MET A 59 -6.80 15.87 -2.25
CA MET A 59 -7.34 15.20 -3.43
C MET A 59 -8.75 14.70 -3.14
N ASP A 60 -9.72 15.16 -3.93
CA ASP A 60 -11.13 14.79 -3.79
C ASP A 60 -11.48 13.68 -4.77
N VAL A 61 -11.67 12.47 -4.24
CA VAL A 61 -12.15 11.31 -4.98
C VAL A 61 -13.65 11.20 -4.77
N SER A 62 -14.40 11.95 -5.57
CA SER A 62 -15.86 12.06 -5.45
C SER A 62 -16.61 11.37 -6.58
N THR A 63 -17.73 10.77 -6.23
CA THR A 63 -18.68 10.32 -7.24
C THR A 63 -19.35 11.56 -7.84
N ARG A 64 -19.25 11.74 -9.16
CA ARG A 64 -20.13 12.67 -9.86
C ARG A 64 -21.56 12.14 -9.77
N TRP A 65 -22.56 13.03 -9.72
CA TRP A 65 -23.99 12.71 -9.72
C TRP A 65 -24.35 11.81 -10.91
N SER A 66 -24.26 10.50 -10.75
CA SER A 66 -24.46 9.52 -11.82
C SER A 66 -25.13 8.25 -11.27
N ARG A 67 -25.83 7.50 -12.12
CA ARG A 67 -26.69 6.39 -11.66
C ARG A 67 -25.93 5.18 -11.12
N ARG A 68 -24.62 5.08 -11.37
CA ARG A 68 -23.75 4.00 -10.87
C ARG A 68 -22.87 4.42 -9.70
N SER A 69 -22.93 5.69 -9.27
CA SER A 69 -22.01 6.40 -8.36
C SER A 69 -21.07 5.53 -7.53
N THR A 70 -20.02 5.07 -8.17
CA THR A 70 -18.83 4.43 -7.60
C THR A 70 -17.65 5.04 -8.33
N VAL A 71 -16.58 5.28 -7.60
CA VAL A 71 -15.35 5.86 -8.16
C VAL A 71 -14.14 5.17 -7.54
N ALA A 72 -13.15 4.88 -8.38
CA ALA A 72 -11.82 4.43 -8.00
C ALA A 72 -10.78 5.41 -8.54
N PHE A 73 -9.80 5.73 -7.71
CA PHE A 73 -8.64 6.52 -8.10
C PHE A 73 -7.37 5.85 -7.58
N LEU A 74 -6.44 5.55 -8.49
CA LEU A 74 -5.15 4.95 -8.12
C LEU A 74 -4.25 6.04 -7.54
N TYR A 75 -4.30 6.19 -6.22
CA TYR A 75 -3.71 7.32 -5.53
C TYR A 75 -2.19 7.21 -5.42
N LEU A 76 -1.69 6.02 -5.06
CA LEU A 76 -0.28 5.74 -4.83
C LEU A 76 0.08 4.38 -5.42
N ILE A 77 1.29 4.26 -5.98
CA ILE A 77 1.87 2.98 -6.43
C ILE A 77 3.27 2.90 -5.83
N SER A 78 3.65 1.71 -5.35
CA SER A 78 5.01 1.48 -4.87
C SER A 78 6.02 1.40 -6.01
N ASP A 79 7.29 1.59 -5.67
CA ASP A 79 8.38 1.07 -6.49
C ASP A 79 8.34 -0.46 -6.55
N PRO A 80 8.97 -1.09 -7.57
CA PRO A 80 9.02 -2.54 -7.64
C PRO A 80 9.70 -3.13 -6.41
N ILE A 81 9.11 -4.20 -5.88
CA ILE A 81 9.77 -5.04 -4.88
C ILE A 81 11.09 -5.53 -5.48
N PRO A 82 12.24 -5.30 -4.82
CA PRO A 82 13.54 -5.67 -5.37
C PRO A 82 13.65 -7.17 -5.65
N ARG A 83 14.30 -7.50 -6.76
CA ARG A 83 14.64 -8.89 -7.11
C ARG A 83 15.82 -9.35 -6.27
N ALA A 84 15.79 -10.61 -5.87
CA ALA A 84 16.90 -11.24 -5.15
C ALA A 84 18.19 -11.19 -5.99
N ARG A 85 19.34 -11.05 -5.32
CA ARG A 85 20.63 -11.35 -5.95
C ARG A 85 20.74 -12.86 -6.21
N GLU A 86 21.66 -13.26 -7.08
CA GLU A 86 21.88 -14.67 -7.37
C GLU A 86 22.18 -15.44 -6.07
N GLY A 87 21.36 -16.46 -5.78
CA GLY A 87 21.46 -17.26 -4.55
C GLY A 87 20.70 -16.73 -3.34
N GLU A 88 20.05 -15.56 -3.43
CA GLU A 88 19.23 -14.99 -2.34
C GLU A 88 17.74 -15.32 -2.49
N LEU A 89 17.02 -15.27 -1.36
CA LEU A 89 15.55 -15.36 -1.33
C LEU A 89 14.98 -14.09 -0.70
N VAL A 90 14.24 -13.33 -1.50
CA VAL A 90 13.47 -12.18 -1.00
C VAL A 90 12.16 -12.69 -0.41
N LYS A 91 11.93 -12.41 0.87
CA LYS A 91 10.66 -12.67 1.56
C LYS A 91 10.09 -11.37 2.07
N ILE A 92 8.83 -11.10 1.77
CA ILE A 92 8.12 -9.94 2.32
C ILE A 92 7.89 -10.17 3.81
N LYS A 93 8.24 -9.18 4.62
CA LYS A 93 8.16 -9.21 6.08
C LYS A 93 6.98 -8.42 6.60
N SER A 94 6.66 -7.31 5.96
CA SER A 94 5.42 -6.59 6.21
C SER A 94 5.08 -5.66 5.04
N VAL A 95 3.80 -5.32 4.95
CA VAL A 95 3.35 -4.16 4.19
C VAL A 95 2.57 -3.26 5.12
N LYS A 96 2.97 -2.00 5.19
CA LYS A 96 2.33 -0.97 6.00
C LYS A 96 1.79 0.14 5.09
N PHE A 97 0.55 0.53 5.34
CA PHE A 97 -0.10 1.68 4.74
C PHE A 97 -0.34 2.73 5.81
N HIS A 98 -0.05 3.97 5.47
CA HIS A 98 -0.47 5.14 6.22
C HIS A 98 -1.38 5.98 5.34
N THR A 99 -2.52 6.44 5.86
CA THR A 99 -3.42 7.35 5.13
C THR A 99 -3.94 8.45 6.04
N THR A 100 -3.94 9.69 5.55
CA THR A 100 -4.63 10.82 6.16
C THR A 100 -5.78 11.24 5.26
N SER A 101 -7.00 10.94 5.67
CA SER A 101 -8.18 11.13 4.83
C SER A 101 -9.42 11.47 5.65
N ARG A 102 -10.49 11.82 4.95
CA ARG A 102 -11.82 11.97 5.55
C ARG A 102 -12.92 11.70 4.55
N ASP A 103 -14.10 11.51 5.11
CA ASP A 103 -15.35 11.45 4.37
C ASP A 103 -15.84 12.87 4.00
N GLN A 104 -16.92 12.93 3.21
CA GLN A 104 -17.55 14.19 2.79
C GLN A 104 -18.13 15.03 3.95
N GLY A 105 -18.42 14.39 5.09
CA GLY A 105 -18.82 15.07 6.33
C GLY A 105 -20.33 15.08 6.62
N TRP A 106 -21.12 14.28 5.91
CA TRP A 106 -22.55 14.07 6.14
C TRP A 106 -22.96 12.65 5.69
N ALA A 107 -24.02 12.09 6.27
CA ALA A 107 -24.58 10.82 5.80
C ALA A 107 -26.11 10.83 5.96
N SER A 108 -26.82 10.23 5.01
CA SER A 108 -28.29 10.17 5.01
C SER A 108 -28.87 9.11 5.96
N GLN A 109 -28.07 8.10 6.34
CA GLN A 109 -28.43 7.05 7.28
C GLN A 109 -27.30 6.79 8.27
N GLY A 110 -27.67 6.31 9.46
CA GLY A 110 -26.84 6.37 10.66
C GLY A 110 -25.65 5.40 10.72
N SER A 111 -24.60 5.89 11.37
CA SER A 111 -23.53 5.24 12.16
C SER A 111 -22.42 6.30 12.35
N TYR A 112 -22.85 7.53 12.64
CA TYR A 112 -22.02 8.73 12.61
C TYR A 112 -20.83 8.60 13.56
N GLY A 113 -19.65 9.02 13.11
CA GLY A 113 -18.45 8.93 13.94
C GLY A 113 -17.90 7.50 14.10
N THR A 114 -18.43 6.53 13.35
CA THR A 114 -17.92 5.14 13.33
C THR A 114 -17.48 4.75 11.91
N TYR A 115 -16.90 3.57 11.75
CA TYR A 115 -16.56 3.00 10.44
C TYR A 115 -17.71 2.20 9.81
N ASN A 116 -18.76 1.87 10.58
CA ASN A 116 -19.83 0.99 10.12
C ASN A 116 -20.70 1.70 9.09
N GLY A 117 -20.89 1.08 7.91
CA GLY A 117 -21.66 1.68 6.83
C GLY A 117 -20.93 2.81 6.09
N SER A 118 -19.60 2.95 6.30
CA SER A 118 -18.79 3.89 5.53
C SER A 118 -18.78 3.54 4.05
N SER A 119 -19.02 4.56 3.23
CA SER A 119 -19.01 4.45 1.77
C SER A 119 -17.83 5.20 1.15
N SER A 120 -16.79 5.47 1.94
CA SER A 120 -15.48 5.90 1.46
C SER A 120 -14.36 5.10 2.14
N TRP A 121 -13.39 4.61 1.39
CA TRP A 121 -12.35 3.71 1.90
C TRP A 121 -11.11 3.68 0.99
N PHE A 122 -10.09 2.96 1.45
CA PHE A 122 -8.93 2.54 0.68
C PHE A 122 -8.89 1.03 0.51
N GLU A 123 -8.40 0.60 -0.65
CA GLU A 123 -8.11 -0.81 -0.95
C GLU A 123 -6.86 -0.91 -1.81
N THR A 124 -6.25 -2.08 -1.86
CA THR A 124 -4.98 -2.29 -2.54
C THR A 124 -5.05 -3.44 -3.53
N SER A 125 -4.20 -3.37 -4.55
CA SER A 125 -3.98 -4.41 -5.55
C SER A 125 -2.50 -4.62 -5.76
N ILE A 126 -2.16 -5.78 -6.31
CA ILE A 126 -0.80 -6.11 -6.73
C ILE A 126 -0.73 -6.00 -8.26
N PHE A 127 0.32 -5.33 -8.75
CA PHE A 127 0.60 -5.13 -10.16
C PHE A 127 1.88 -5.84 -10.55
N ARG A 128 1.76 -6.85 -11.41
CA ARG A 128 2.88 -7.65 -11.89
C ARG A 128 3.36 -7.18 -13.25
N PRO A 129 4.68 -6.96 -13.45
CA PRO A 129 5.25 -6.67 -14.75
C PRO A 129 4.88 -7.70 -15.81
N VAL A 130 4.40 -7.23 -16.95
CA VAL A 130 4.19 -8.05 -18.13
C VAL A 130 5.57 -8.43 -18.70
N PRO A 131 5.87 -9.72 -18.90
CA PRO A 131 7.11 -10.14 -19.52
C PRO A 131 7.28 -9.55 -20.92
N GLY A 132 8.44 -8.93 -21.20
CA GLY A 132 8.72 -8.34 -22.51
C GLY A 132 7.91 -7.08 -22.82
N ALA A 133 7.50 -6.33 -21.79
CA ALA A 133 6.82 -5.05 -21.95
C ALA A 133 7.61 -4.06 -22.85
N PRO A 134 6.91 -3.10 -23.50
CA PRO A 134 7.53 -2.07 -24.35
C PRO A 134 8.59 -1.22 -23.63
N ASP A 135 9.28 -0.37 -24.42
CA ASP A 135 10.35 0.53 -23.96
C ASP A 135 9.96 1.34 -22.70
N GLU A 136 10.92 1.53 -21.79
CA GLU A 136 10.71 2.04 -20.43
C GLU A 136 10.12 3.46 -20.41
N LEU A 137 10.49 4.29 -21.38
CA LEU A 137 9.97 5.66 -21.54
C LEU A 137 8.46 5.73 -21.84
N ASP A 138 7.96 4.81 -22.67
CA ASP A 138 6.53 4.75 -23.00
C ASP A 138 5.72 4.27 -21.79
N LEU A 139 6.29 3.37 -20.98
CA LEU A 139 5.67 2.91 -19.75
C LEU A 139 5.47 4.05 -18.77
N ASP A 140 6.45 4.93 -18.55
CA ASP A 140 6.33 6.04 -17.60
C ASP A 140 5.19 7.01 -17.93
N GLN A 141 5.01 7.35 -19.21
CA GLN A 141 3.89 8.20 -19.61
C GLN A 141 2.53 7.50 -19.40
N ASN A 142 2.46 6.20 -19.68
CA ASN A 142 1.24 5.40 -19.47
C ASN A 142 0.92 5.19 -17.98
N ARG A 143 1.94 4.99 -17.14
CA ARG A 143 1.83 4.92 -15.67
C ARG A 143 1.25 6.22 -15.13
N HIS A 144 1.79 7.35 -15.55
CA HIS A 144 1.31 8.66 -15.15
C HIS A 144 -0.16 8.88 -15.56
N ARG A 145 -0.54 8.45 -16.78
CA ARG A 145 -1.94 8.50 -17.23
C ARG A 145 -2.87 7.65 -16.36
N CYS A 146 -2.45 6.44 -15.97
CA CYS A 146 -3.22 5.57 -15.10
C CYS A 146 -3.49 6.23 -13.73
N MET A 147 -2.47 6.88 -13.14
CA MET A 147 -2.56 7.57 -11.85
C MET A 147 -3.30 8.92 -11.89
N GLN A 148 -3.68 9.41 -13.08
CA GLN A 148 -4.47 10.65 -13.26
C GLN A 148 -5.93 10.39 -13.66
N SER A 149 -6.28 9.14 -13.94
CA SER A 149 -7.61 8.75 -14.37
C SER A 149 -8.50 8.37 -13.19
N PHE A 150 -9.79 8.70 -13.32
CA PHE A 150 -10.83 8.15 -12.45
C PHE A 150 -11.50 6.98 -13.16
N PHE A 151 -11.75 5.92 -12.40
CA PHE A 151 -12.40 4.70 -12.85
C PHE A 151 -13.71 4.53 -12.10
N HIS A 152 -14.63 3.70 -12.59
CA HIS A 152 -15.80 3.34 -11.80
C HIS A 152 -15.39 2.30 -10.75
N GLU A 153 -14.72 1.25 -11.20
CA GLU A 153 -14.15 0.17 -10.40
C GLU A 153 -12.65 0.03 -10.72
N PRO A 154 -11.80 -0.44 -9.77
CA PRO A 154 -10.38 -0.64 -10.04
C PRO A 154 -10.09 -1.49 -11.29
N GLU A 155 -10.94 -2.48 -11.58
CA GLU A 155 -10.86 -3.37 -12.73
C GLU A 155 -10.97 -2.64 -14.07
N ASP A 156 -11.67 -1.51 -14.12
CA ASP A 156 -11.76 -0.69 -15.33
C ASP A 156 -10.39 -0.09 -15.72
N ALA A 157 -9.44 -0.06 -14.78
CA ALA A 157 -8.07 0.34 -15.04
C ALA A 157 -7.24 -0.73 -15.75
N ALA A 158 -7.72 -1.98 -15.88
CA ALA A 158 -6.94 -3.08 -16.46
C ALA A 158 -6.34 -2.76 -17.85
N PRO A 159 -7.06 -2.14 -18.81
CA PRO A 159 -6.46 -1.76 -20.09
C PRO A 159 -5.36 -0.69 -19.94
N HIS A 160 -5.50 0.22 -18.98
CA HIS A 160 -4.49 1.25 -18.72
C HIS A 160 -3.25 0.65 -18.06
N LEU A 161 -3.44 -0.25 -17.10
CA LEU A 161 -2.36 -0.99 -16.44
C LEU A 161 -1.59 -1.87 -17.42
N GLN A 162 -2.29 -2.60 -18.30
CA GLN A 162 -1.66 -3.40 -19.35
C GLN A 162 -0.82 -2.53 -20.29
N THR A 163 -1.35 -1.38 -20.69
CA THR A 163 -0.62 -0.40 -21.50
C THR A 163 0.60 0.18 -20.75
N ALA A 164 0.52 0.28 -19.42
CA ALA A 164 1.62 0.65 -18.54
C ALA A 164 2.57 -0.50 -18.19
N GLY A 165 2.38 -1.68 -18.80
CA GLY A 165 3.23 -2.86 -18.66
C GLY A 165 2.93 -3.72 -17.43
N TRP A 166 1.71 -3.65 -16.87
CA TRP A 166 1.33 -4.37 -15.66
C TRP A 166 0.00 -5.11 -15.79
N ASN A 167 -0.11 -6.25 -15.11
CA ASN A 167 -1.36 -6.97 -14.90
C ASN A 167 -1.74 -6.95 -13.42
N PHE A 168 -3.03 -6.99 -13.12
CA PHE A 168 -3.52 -7.36 -11.78
C PHE A 168 -3.04 -8.78 -11.45
N VAL A 169 -2.66 -9.00 -10.19
CA VAL A 169 -2.48 -10.34 -9.64
C VAL A 169 -3.77 -10.78 -8.98
N GLU A 170 -4.27 -11.93 -9.40
CA GLU A 170 -5.38 -12.63 -8.76
C GLU A 170 -4.82 -13.70 -7.82
N HIS A 171 -5.35 -13.78 -6.61
CA HIS A 171 -5.00 -14.76 -5.60
C HIS A 171 -6.28 -15.16 -4.84
N ASP A 172 -6.56 -16.46 -4.77
CA ASP A 172 -7.77 -17.02 -4.14
C ASP A 172 -9.09 -16.35 -4.62
N GLY A 173 -9.17 -16.05 -5.92
CA GLY A 173 -10.35 -15.42 -6.53
C GLY A 173 -10.53 -13.93 -6.18
N LYS A 174 -9.48 -13.27 -5.66
CA LYS A 174 -9.46 -11.84 -5.33
C LYS A 174 -8.24 -11.16 -5.94
N HIS A 175 -8.38 -9.90 -6.34
CA HIS A 175 -7.28 -9.01 -6.77
C HIS A 175 -7.33 -7.64 -6.06
N LEU A 176 -8.23 -7.51 -5.08
CA LEU A 176 -8.45 -6.33 -4.25
C LEU A 176 -8.51 -6.72 -2.78
N TRP A 177 -7.75 -6.02 -1.95
CA TRP A 177 -7.74 -6.18 -0.50
C TRP A 177 -8.14 -4.86 0.15
N LYS A 178 -9.18 -4.88 0.99
CA LYS A 178 -9.57 -3.69 1.75
C LYS A 178 -8.41 -3.28 2.65
N VAL A 179 -8.09 -1.99 2.70
CA VAL A 179 -7.06 -1.45 3.61
C VAL A 179 -7.74 -0.82 4.81
N GLN A 180 -8.54 0.24 4.59
CA GLN A 180 -9.16 1.00 5.67
C GLN A 180 -10.40 1.77 5.21
N TYR A 181 -11.47 1.75 5.99
CA TYR A 181 -12.63 2.64 5.83
C TYR A 181 -12.39 4.01 6.47
N ASN A 182 -12.96 5.06 5.88
CA ASN A 182 -13.09 6.36 6.56
C ASN A 182 -14.18 6.31 7.63
N ILE A 183 -14.15 7.28 8.55
CA ILE A 183 -15.22 7.50 9.52
C ILE A 183 -16.43 8.14 8.84
N VAL A 184 -17.61 7.53 9.00
CA VAL A 184 -18.89 8.03 8.46
C VAL A 184 -19.17 9.45 8.89
N ALA A 185 -19.41 10.33 7.91
CA ALA A 185 -19.67 11.75 8.10
C ALA A 185 -18.56 12.48 8.87
N GLY A 186 -17.34 11.95 8.88
CA GLY A 186 -16.18 12.59 9.48
C GLY A 186 -15.79 13.87 8.74
N GLN A 187 -15.81 15.02 9.43
CA GLN A 187 -15.44 16.32 8.84
C GLN A 187 -13.95 16.65 8.97
N TYR A 188 -13.24 15.92 9.83
CA TYR A 188 -11.82 16.11 10.09
C TYR A 188 -11.01 15.01 9.42
N PHE A 189 -9.82 15.37 8.99
CA PHE A 189 -8.83 14.40 8.53
C PHE A 189 -8.39 13.53 9.70
N VAL A 190 -8.39 12.22 9.47
CA VAL A 190 -7.99 11.20 10.42
C VAL A 190 -6.84 10.42 9.80
N GLU A 191 -5.87 10.08 10.64
CA GLU A 191 -4.74 9.23 10.28
C GLU A 191 -5.08 7.77 10.59
N HIS A 192 -4.72 6.89 9.67
CA HIS A 192 -4.84 5.44 9.83
C HIS A 192 -3.53 4.77 9.48
N ASP A 193 -3.10 3.84 10.32
CA ASP A 193 -1.96 2.96 10.07
C ASP A 193 -2.46 1.51 10.01
N VAL A 194 -2.16 0.85 8.88
CA VAL A 194 -2.54 -0.55 8.62
C VAL A 194 -1.27 -1.32 8.29
N GLU A 195 -0.86 -2.22 9.17
CA GLU A 195 0.23 -3.16 8.92
C GLU A 195 -0.32 -4.59 8.77
N TRP A 196 0.22 -5.29 7.77
CA TRP A 196 0.01 -6.72 7.55
C TRP A 196 1.35 -7.44 7.51
N ARG A 197 1.45 -8.58 8.21
CA ARG A 197 2.62 -9.45 8.25
C ARG A 197 2.26 -10.87 7.80
N PRO A 198 3.24 -11.66 7.31
CA PRO A 198 3.02 -13.06 6.99
C PRO A 198 2.52 -13.84 8.21
N ASN A 199 1.48 -14.67 8.01
CA ASN A 199 0.96 -15.60 9.02
C ASN A 199 0.52 -14.94 10.34
N GLU A 200 0.28 -13.63 10.34
CA GLU A 200 -0.28 -12.92 11.49
C GLU A 200 -1.79 -13.01 11.42
N GLU A 201 -2.39 -13.74 12.37
CA GLU A 201 -3.82 -13.62 12.63
C GLU A 201 -4.05 -12.28 13.34
N PRO A 202 -5.09 -11.51 12.96
CA PRO A 202 -5.40 -10.27 13.65
C PRO A 202 -5.63 -10.55 15.14
N ALA A 203 -4.81 -9.96 16.01
CA ALA A 203 -4.94 -10.14 17.45
C ALA A 203 -6.31 -9.67 17.97
N GLU A 204 -6.84 -8.58 17.38
CA GLU A 204 -8.18 -8.05 17.59
C GLU A 204 -8.71 -7.41 16.29
N GLU A 205 -10.02 -7.39 16.08
CA GLU A 205 -10.63 -6.65 14.97
C GLU A 205 -10.45 -5.14 15.18
N VAL A 206 -9.59 -4.53 14.37
CA VAL A 206 -9.43 -3.07 14.36
C VAL A 206 -10.55 -2.46 13.52
N PRO A 207 -11.38 -1.54 14.07
CA PRO A 207 -12.51 -0.98 13.35
C PRO A 207 -12.13 -0.35 12.00
N GLY A 208 -12.81 -0.79 10.94
CA GLY A 208 -12.61 -0.30 9.58
C GLY A 208 -11.34 -0.81 8.88
N LYS A 209 -10.45 -1.53 9.56
CA LYS A 209 -9.25 -2.15 8.97
C LYS A 209 -9.64 -3.40 8.18
N GLY A 210 -9.06 -3.58 7.00
CA GLY A 210 -9.19 -4.84 6.26
C GLY A 210 -8.29 -5.96 6.79
N ASP A 211 -8.70 -7.20 6.55
CA ASP A 211 -8.03 -8.39 7.12
C ASP A 211 -6.67 -8.74 6.48
N GLY A 212 -6.38 -8.21 5.29
CA GLY A 212 -5.14 -8.47 4.56
C GLY A 212 -4.92 -9.94 4.18
N LYS A 213 -5.93 -10.82 4.31
CA LYS A 213 -5.75 -12.27 4.16
C LYS A 213 -5.31 -12.62 2.73
N GLY A 214 -4.23 -13.37 2.62
CA GLY A 214 -3.63 -13.79 1.34
C GLY A 214 -2.82 -12.71 0.63
N PHE A 215 -2.84 -11.45 1.08
CA PHE A 215 -2.15 -10.36 0.37
C PHE A 215 -0.63 -10.55 0.34
N ILE A 216 -0.01 -10.75 1.51
CA ILE A 216 1.45 -10.90 1.60
C ILE A 216 1.94 -12.14 0.85
N GLY A 217 1.16 -13.23 0.86
CA GLY A 217 1.47 -14.47 0.16
C GLY A 217 1.35 -14.39 -1.36
N ALA A 218 0.63 -13.39 -1.88
CA ALA A 218 0.47 -13.15 -3.31
C ALA A 218 1.59 -12.29 -3.93
N LEU A 219 2.38 -11.60 -3.10
CA LEU A 219 3.46 -10.72 -3.55
C LEU A 219 4.68 -11.49 -4.03
N GLU A 220 5.23 -11.08 -5.16
CA GLU A 220 6.48 -11.59 -5.71
C GLU A 220 7.50 -10.47 -5.98
N PRO A 221 8.81 -10.79 -6.04
CA PRO A 221 9.81 -9.83 -6.47
C PRO A 221 9.52 -9.27 -7.88
N GLY A 222 9.59 -7.94 -8.00
CA GLY A 222 9.25 -7.18 -9.20
C GLY A 222 7.82 -6.65 -9.22
N ASP A 223 6.92 -7.18 -8.37
CA ASP A 223 5.57 -6.65 -8.21
C ASP A 223 5.58 -5.24 -7.63
N ARG A 224 4.50 -4.51 -7.87
CA ARG A 224 4.19 -3.23 -7.23
C ARG A 224 2.88 -3.34 -6.49
N VAL A 225 2.71 -2.50 -5.48
CA VAL A 225 1.47 -2.41 -4.73
C VAL A 225 0.80 -1.08 -5.06
N GLY A 226 -0.44 -1.16 -5.55
CA GLY A 226 -1.29 0.00 -5.83
C GLY A 226 -2.23 0.27 -4.67
N LEU A 227 -2.40 1.53 -4.29
CA LEU A 227 -3.38 1.97 -3.30
C LEU A 227 -4.48 2.78 -3.99
N TRP A 228 -5.69 2.23 -3.94
CA TRP A 228 -6.90 2.82 -4.49
C TRP A 228 -7.65 3.58 -3.42
N ALA A 229 -8.05 4.80 -3.75
CA ALA A 229 -9.04 5.54 -2.98
C ALA A 229 -10.43 5.39 -3.63
N ARG A 230 -11.43 5.18 -2.78
CA ARG A 230 -12.77 4.77 -3.20
C ARG A 230 -13.86 5.58 -2.52
N ALA A 231 -14.93 5.85 -3.26
CA ALA A 231 -16.17 6.39 -2.74
C ALA A 231 -17.37 5.79 -3.48
N LEU A 232 -18.47 5.58 -2.76
CA LEU A 232 -19.70 4.94 -3.22
C LEU A 232 -20.92 5.80 -2.86
N TYR A 233 -21.91 5.80 -3.75
CA TYR A 233 -23.15 6.58 -3.77
C TYR A 233 -23.01 8.04 -4.21
N PRO A 234 -24.05 8.63 -4.82
CA PRO A 234 -24.00 10.01 -5.32
C PRO A 234 -23.69 11.01 -4.21
N GLY A 235 -22.71 11.90 -4.47
CA GLY A 235 -22.32 12.96 -3.53
C GLY A 235 -21.37 12.51 -2.41
N TRP A 236 -20.98 11.23 -2.39
CA TRP A 236 -19.90 10.75 -1.52
C TRP A 236 -18.53 11.09 -2.10
N SER A 237 -17.60 11.32 -1.19
CA SER A 237 -16.24 11.74 -1.47
C SER A 237 -15.29 11.11 -0.46
N ASN A 238 -14.16 10.61 -0.95
CA ASN A 238 -12.99 10.36 -0.13
C ASN A 238 -11.99 11.50 -0.37
N ARG A 239 -11.77 12.33 0.65
CA ARG A 239 -10.80 13.43 0.56
C ARG A 239 -9.50 13.06 1.25
N ILE A 240 -8.41 13.08 0.49
CA ILE A 240 -7.11 12.54 0.88
C ILE A 240 -6.11 13.69 1.02
N ARG A 241 -5.33 13.69 2.09
CA ARG A 241 -4.23 14.64 2.29
C ARG A 241 -2.89 13.99 2.02
N ASP A 242 -2.65 12.81 2.55
CA ASP A 242 -1.45 12.04 2.24
C ASP A 242 -1.68 10.54 2.39
N ALA A 243 -0.86 9.78 1.68
CA ALA A 243 -0.73 8.35 1.90
C ALA A 243 0.74 7.93 1.78
N ARG A 244 1.13 6.90 2.53
CA ARG A 244 2.46 6.29 2.50
C ARG A 244 2.34 4.79 2.48
N MET A 245 3.33 4.15 1.89
CA MET A 245 3.43 2.72 1.78
C MET A 245 4.86 2.28 2.07
N GLU A 246 4.98 1.27 2.92
CA GLU A 246 6.24 0.67 3.33
C GLU A 246 6.15 -0.84 3.08
N ILE A 247 7.07 -1.39 2.28
CA ILE A 247 7.17 -2.84 2.03
C ILE A 247 8.52 -3.30 2.55
N ALA A 248 8.53 -3.90 3.73
CA ALA A 248 9.75 -4.46 4.34
C ALA A 248 9.99 -5.87 3.81
N TYR A 249 11.24 -6.21 3.49
CA TYR A 249 11.60 -7.51 2.93
C TYR A 249 12.97 -7.99 3.43
N SER A 250 13.21 -9.30 3.43
CA SER A 250 14.53 -9.87 3.72
C SER A 250 15.40 -9.98 2.47
N VAL A 251 16.71 -9.88 2.68
CA VAL A 251 17.79 -10.18 1.72
C VAL A 251 18.85 -11.06 2.38
#